data_AF-A0A016VTK4-F1
#
_entry.id   AF-A0A016VTK4-F1
#
_cell.length_a   1.000
_cell.length_b   1.000
_cell.length_c   1.000
_cell.angle_alpha   90.00
_cell.angle_beta   90.00
_cell.angle_gamma   90.00
#
_symmetry.space_group_name_H-M   'P 1'
#
loop_
_entity.id
_entity.type
_entity.pdbx_description
1 polymer ?
#
loop_
_entity_poly.entity_id
_entity_poly.type
_entity_poly.pdbx_seq_one_letter_code
_entity_poly.pdbx_strand_id
1 'polypeptide(L)'
;MAKLSFIALAIASLLPALCEATAFCATGQLTETQINDYVINPVNRRRDTLAAGNQKNGESGANLPPAQGMTQIKWNCDLEKRAIDALAPGCYTHDNAPTSPDGKAQIFDAYYTSRITGDVTALRDFIDLQLGTIDYQALPGVNPTDSTVKYVGDATDSLLPYFTLVQPAATEIGCAWKACTITSSPLVDLYCVLNSQQIKEGDVIYNVATATTPPVSGEASFPSGASTRCSHALASKMTDNLRTQYENLHNFRRGLLATGQIPRKDGKYLPKSSNMRRIEYNCDLELGAIEYAGQCPTTHSELSSRPNFGENFKTFPATRFATFEEAAKKSVTEWWKPIRDVNYFENNAVFRPFHDGAPISSFTQVSGMN
;
A
#
# COMPACT_ATOMS: atom_id res chain seq x y z
N MET A 1 -15.83 20.27 68.74
CA MET A 1 -15.98 19.08 67.88
C MET A 1 -16.80 19.48 66.66
N ALA A 2 -16.13 19.87 65.57
CA ALA A 2 -16.77 20.26 64.32
C ALA A 2 -16.92 19.02 63.43
N LYS A 3 -18.15 18.70 63.02
CA LYS A 3 -18.46 17.63 62.05
C LYS A 3 -18.08 18.11 60.65
N LEU A 4 -17.07 17.50 60.04
CA LEU A 4 -16.84 17.61 58.59
C LEU A 4 -17.80 16.65 57.87
N SER A 5 -18.69 17.21 57.06
CA SER A 5 -19.48 16.47 56.07
C SER A 5 -18.69 16.42 54.76
N PHE A 6 -18.27 15.23 54.33
CA PHE A 6 -17.74 15.02 52.97
C PHE A 6 -18.90 14.81 52.00
N ILE A 7 -19.05 15.70 51.01
CA ILE A 7 -19.85 15.43 49.82
C ILE A 7 -18.94 14.66 48.86
N ALA A 8 -19.10 13.34 48.80
CA ALA A 8 -18.50 12.53 47.75
C ALA A 8 -19.29 12.78 46.45
N LEU A 9 -18.78 13.67 45.59
CA LEU A 9 -19.27 13.79 44.23
C LEU A 9 -18.72 12.61 43.43
N ALA A 10 -19.45 11.50 43.42
CA ALA A 10 -19.22 10.42 42.48
C ALA A 10 -19.62 10.91 41.09
N ILE A 11 -18.67 11.49 40.35
CA ILE A 11 -18.81 11.62 38.90
C ILE A 11 -18.64 10.20 38.35
N ALA A 12 -19.74 9.46 38.32
CA ALA A 12 -19.85 8.30 37.46
C ALA A 12 -19.87 8.84 36.02
N SER A 13 -18.68 9.02 35.42
CA SER A 13 -18.56 9.18 33.98
C SER A 13 -18.85 7.82 33.33
N LEU A 14 -20.12 7.45 33.33
CA LEU A 14 -20.67 6.45 32.43
C LEU A 14 -20.57 7.04 31.02
N LEU A 15 -19.49 6.65 30.32
CA LEU A 15 -19.41 6.32 28.90
C LEU A 15 -17.96 6.52 28.43
N PRO A 16 -17.11 5.49 28.43
CA PRO A 16 -16.20 5.31 27.31
C PRO A 16 -17.12 4.96 26.13
N ALA A 17 -17.66 5.97 25.45
CA ALA A 17 -18.10 5.75 24.09
C ALA A 17 -16.82 5.35 23.35
N LEU A 18 -16.71 4.05 23.04
CA LEU A 18 -15.77 3.57 22.07
C LEU A 18 -15.88 4.52 20.88
N CYS A 19 -14.77 5.19 20.55
CA CYS A 19 -14.65 5.88 19.28
C CYS A 19 -14.58 4.77 18.22
N GLU A 20 -15.71 4.15 17.93
CA GLU A 20 -15.86 3.24 16.80
C GLU A 20 -15.52 4.07 15.57
N ALA A 21 -14.45 3.70 14.89
CA ALA A 21 -14.02 4.41 13.69
C ALA A 21 -15.20 4.39 12.70
N THR A 22 -15.68 5.58 12.33
CA THR A 22 -16.86 5.72 11.47
C THR A 22 -16.54 5.19 10.08
N ALA A 23 -17.48 4.44 9.49
CA ALA A 23 -17.39 4.03 8.10
C ALA A 23 -17.21 5.25 7.18
N PHE A 24 -16.41 5.09 6.12
CA PHE A 24 -16.10 6.16 5.18
C PHE A 24 -17.32 6.53 4.33
N CYS A 25 -18.00 5.51 3.79
CA CYS A 25 -19.23 5.69 3.04
C CYS A 25 -20.44 5.57 3.97
N ALA A 26 -21.49 6.37 3.72
CA ALA A 26 -22.69 6.40 4.58
C ALA A 26 -23.42 5.05 4.67
N THR A 27 -23.35 4.24 3.60
CA THR A 27 -23.91 2.88 3.55
C THR A 27 -22.86 1.79 3.73
N GLY A 28 -21.62 2.18 3.99
CA GLY A 28 -20.47 1.29 4.08
C GLY A 28 -20.23 0.76 5.48
N GLN A 29 -19.28 -0.16 5.57
CA GLN A 29 -18.79 -0.71 6.85
C GLN A 29 -17.28 -0.52 7.02
N LEU A 30 -16.59 -0.09 5.97
CA LEU A 30 -15.14 0.09 5.98
C LEU A 30 -14.78 1.54 6.32
N THR A 31 -13.80 1.69 7.21
CA THR A 31 -13.18 2.99 7.48
C THR A 31 -12.26 3.39 6.34
N GLU A 32 -11.94 4.68 6.22
CA GLU A 32 -11.02 5.18 5.19
C GLU A 32 -9.64 4.51 5.27
N THR A 33 -9.15 4.23 6.49
CA THR A 33 -7.88 3.53 6.69
C THR A 33 -7.96 2.09 6.19
N GLN A 34 -9.03 1.35 6.49
CA GLN A 34 -9.19 -0.03 6.00
C GLN A 34 -9.32 -0.07 4.48
N ILE A 35 -10.07 0.87 3.88
CA ILE A 35 -10.18 1.00 2.42
C ILE A 35 -8.79 1.18 1.79
N ASN A 36 -8.01 2.12 2.32
CA ASN A 36 -6.71 2.45 1.77
C ASN A 36 -5.71 1.32 1.97
N ASP A 37 -5.62 0.78 3.18
CA ASP A 37 -4.62 -0.22 3.55
C ASP A 37 -4.93 -1.60 2.96
N TYR A 38 -6.20 -1.99 2.88
CA TYR A 38 -6.58 -3.36 2.51
C TYR A 38 -6.87 -3.51 1.02
N VAL A 39 -7.26 -2.43 0.33
CA VAL A 39 -7.69 -2.51 -1.07
C VAL A 39 -6.93 -1.53 -1.97
N ILE A 40 -7.04 -0.22 -1.72
CA ILE A 40 -6.56 0.79 -2.68
C ILE A 40 -5.04 0.77 -2.84
N ASN A 41 -4.28 0.74 -1.74
CA ASN A 41 -2.83 0.78 -1.80
C ASN A 41 -2.23 -0.51 -2.41
N PRO A 42 -2.65 -1.74 -2.02
CA PRO A 42 -2.17 -2.96 -2.66
C PRO A 42 -2.49 -3.04 -4.16
N VAL A 43 -3.73 -2.72 -4.56
CA VAL A 43 -4.15 -2.76 -5.96
C VAL A 43 -3.36 -1.74 -6.79
N ASN A 44 -3.23 -0.50 -6.32
CA ASN A 44 -2.46 0.52 -7.02
C ASN A 44 -0.97 0.19 -7.12
N ARG A 45 -0.38 -0.44 -6.08
CA ARG A 45 1.00 -0.92 -6.16
C ARG A 45 1.20 -1.92 -7.30
N ARG A 46 0.28 -2.88 -7.47
CA ARG A 46 0.34 -3.86 -8.58
C ARG A 46 0.10 -3.23 -9.94
N ARG A 47 -0.84 -2.29 -10.03
CA ARG A 47 -1.09 -1.50 -11.25
C ARG A 47 0.15 -0.74 -11.68
N ASP A 48 0.81 -0.05 -10.77
CA ASP A 48 2.07 0.67 -11.04
C ASP A 48 3.21 -0.29 -11.44
N THR A 49 3.33 -1.43 -10.76
CA THR A 49 4.32 -2.48 -11.07
C THR A 49 4.13 -3.03 -12.49
N LEU A 50 2.88 -3.28 -12.88
CA LEU A 50 2.53 -3.73 -14.22
C LEU A 50 2.76 -2.64 -15.28
N ALA A 51 2.39 -1.38 -14.99
CA ALA A 51 2.64 -0.26 -15.89
C ALA A 51 4.13 -0.05 -16.17
N ALA A 52 4.97 -0.30 -15.17
CA ALA A 52 6.43 -0.20 -15.28
C ALA A 52 7.08 -1.40 -16.01
N GLY A 53 6.33 -2.47 -16.30
CA GLY A 53 6.89 -3.71 -16.88
C GLY A 53 7.73 -4.53 -15.90
N ASN A 54 7.56 -4.29 -14.59
CA ASN A 54 8.29 -4.98 -13.53
C ASN A 54 7.52 -6.18 -12.95
N GLN A 55 6.25 -6.32 -13.30
CA GLN A 55 5.41 -7.39 -12.79
C GLN A 55 5.82 -8.73 -13.40
N LYS A 56 6.19 -9.70 -12.56
CA LYS A 56 6.49 -11.07 -13.01
C LYS A 56 5.27 -11.71 -13.66
N ASN A 57 5.50 -12.58 -14.64
CA ASN A 57 4.48 -13.46 -15.20
C ASN A 57 4.63 -14.87 -14.62
N GLY A 58 4.29 -15.04 -13.34
CA GLY A 58 4.47 -16.28 -12.60
C GLY A 58 5.91 -16.80 -12.62
N GLU A 59 6.05 -18.12 -12.59
CA GLU A 59 7.33 -18.82 -12.68
C GLU A 59 7.87 -18.95 -14.12
N SER A 60 7.32 -18.21 -15.10
CA SER A 60 7.80 -18.27 -16.50
C SER A 60 9.24 -17.80 -16.69
N GLY A 61 9.81 -17.10 -15.71
CA GLY A 61 11.13 -16.47 -15.79
C GLY A 61 11.14 -15.12 -16.51
N ALA A 62 9.98 -14.63 -16.96
CA ALA A 62 9.81 -13.33 -17.62
C ALA A 62 8.81 -12.43 -16.88
N ASN A 63 8.88 -11.13 -17.15
CA ASN A 63 7.88 -10.16 -16.71
C ASN A 63 6.75 -10.05 -17.73
N LEU A 64 5.56 -9.67 -17.25
CA LEU A 64 4.50 -9.15 -18.08
C LEU A 64 4.97 -7.86 -18.78
N PRO A 65 4.63 -7.66 -20.07
CA PRO A 65 4.90 -6.40 -20.77
C PRO A 65 4.28 -5.19 -20.04
N PRO A 66 4.89 -4.00 -20.15
CA PRO A 66 4.37 -2.81 -19.48
C PRO A 66 2.98 -2.45 -19.98
N ALA A 67 2.04 -2.19 -19.07
CA ALA A 67 0.67 -1.81 -19.45
C ALA A 67 0.55 -0.32 -19.83
N GLN A 68 -0.06 -0.06 -20.97
CA GLN A 68 -0.36 1.30 -21.44
C GLN A 68 -1.58 1.88 -20.69
N GLY A 69 -1.49 3.16 -20.34
CA GLY A 69 -2.66 3.93 -19.85
C GLY A 69 -3.13 3.53 -18.45
N MET A 70 -2.28 2.87 -17.66
CA MET A 70 -2.61 2.51 -16.29
C MET A 70 -2.78 3.76 -15.43
N THR A 71 -3.88 3.83 -14.67
CA THR A 71 -4.16 4.91 -13.72
C THR A 71 -4.41 4.35 -12.32
N GLN A 72 -4.27 5.17 -11.29
CA GLN A 72 -4.62 4.76 -9.93
C GLN A 72 -6.14 4.59 -9.77
N ILE A 73 -6.55 3.44 -9.24
CA ILE A 73 -7.92 3.16 -8.86
C ILE A 73 -8.28 3.91 -7.58
N LYS A 74 -9.54 4.35 -7.50
CA LYS A 74 -10.09 5.07 -6.34
C LYS A 74 -11.26 4.32 -5.73
N TRP A 75 -11.51 4.55 -4.45
CA TRP A 75 -12.71 4.01 -3.81
C TRP A 75 -13.97 4.72 -4.30
N ASN A 76 -15.03 3.97 -4.54
CA ASN A 76 -16.33 4.50 -4.93
C ASN A 76 -17.44 3.92 -4.04
N CYS A 77 -18.15 4.80 -3.32
CA CYS A 77 -19.19 4.41 -2.37
C CYS A 77 -20.40 3.73 -3.03
N ASP A 78 -20.72 4.04 -4.29
CA ASP A 78 -21.82 3.39 -5.00
C ASP A 78 -21.45 1.95 -5.40
N LEU A 79 -20.19 1.71 -5.75
CA LEU A 79 -19.68 0.36 -5.98
C LEU A 79 -19.58 -0.45 -4.68
N GLU A 80 -19.19 0.17 -3.56
CA GLU A 80 -19.25 -0.47 -2.24
C GLU A 80 -20.69 -0.85 -1.90
N LYS A 81 -21.63 0.07 -2.08
CA LYS A 81 -23.05 -0.22 -1.89
C LYS A 81 -23.51 -1.39 -2.75
N ARG A 82 -23.15 -1.42 -4.04
CA ARG A 82 -23.47 -2.56 -4.92
C ARG A 82 -22.91 -3.87 -4.40
N ALA A 83 -21.67 -3.88 -3.90
CA ALA A 83 -21.07 -5.07 -3.31
C ALA A 83 -21.81 -5.52 -2.06
N ILE A 84 -22.22 -4.60 -1.19
CA ILE A 84 -23.05 -4.88 0.00
C ILE A 84 -24.41 -5.47 -0.41
N ASP A 85 -25.09 -4.84 -1.37
CA ASP A 85 -26.40 -5.27 -1.86
C ASP A 85 -26.32 -6.67 -2.51
N ALA A 86 -25.20 -6.99 -3.20
CA ALA A 86 -24.97 -8.31 -3.78
C ALA A 86 -24.77 -9.41 -2.71
N LEU A 87 -24.17 -9.08 -1.57
CA LEU A 87 -24.00 -10.01 -0.45
C LEU A 87 -25.23 -10.11 0.46
N ALA A 88 -26.16 -9.16 0.40
CA ALA A 88 -27.33 -9.12 1.28
C ALA A 88 -28.22 -10.38 1.24
N PRO A 89 -28.56 -10.98 0.07
CA PRO A 89 -29.57 -12.03 -0.02
C PRO A 89 -29.25 -13.33 0.72
N GLY A 90 -27.98 -13.69 0.88
CA GLY A 90 -27.61 -15.00 1.39
C GLY A 90 -26.16 -15.12 1.86
N CYS A 91 -25.76 -16.35 2.16
CA CYS A 91 -24.37 -16.74 2.35
C CYS A 91 -23.95 -17.52 1.12
N TYR A 92 -22.81 -17.17 0.56
CA TYR A 92 -22.30 -17.77 -0.66
C TYR A 92 -21.16 -18.73 -0.34
N THR A 93 -20.69 -19.41 -1.37
CA THR A 93 -19.61 -20.39 -1.41
C THR A 93 -18.82 -20.08 -2.67
N HIS A 94 -17.57 -20.53 -2.70
CA HIS A 94 -16.71 -20.37 -3.87
C HIS A 94 -17.43 -20.73 -5.20
N ASP A 95 -18.21 -21.81 -5.20
CA ASP A 95 -18.88 -22.35 -6.40
C ASP A 95 -20.20 -21.65 -6.77
N ASN A 96 -20.71 -20.73 -5.94
CA ASN A 96 -21.99 -20.04 -6.18
C ASN A 96 -21.91 -18.52 -6.00
N ALA A 97 -20.83 -17.92 -6.46
CA ALA A 97 -20.58 -16.48 -6.37
C ALA A 97 -21.80 -15.61 -6.76
N PRO A 98 -22.05 -14.49 -6.05
CA PRO A 98 -23.04 -13.51 -6.47
C PRO A 98 -22.63 -12.88 -7.80
N THR A 99 -23.62 -12.47 -8.60
CA THR A 99 -23.41 -11.81 -9.89
C THR A 99 -23.64 -10.30 -9.78
N SER A 100 -22.70 -9.53 -10.34
CA SER A 100 -22.82 -8.09 -10.47
C SER A 100 -23.80 -7.78 -11.59
N PRO A 101 -24.81 -6.92 -11.34
CA PRO A 101 -25.65 -6.40 -12.40
C PRO A 101 -24.82 -5.67 -13.48
N ASP A 102 -25.35 -5.63 -14.70
CA ASP A 102 -24.83 -4.80 -15.81
C ASP A 102 -23.45 -5.20 -16.36
N GLY A 103 -22.96 -6.42 -16.06
CA GLY A 103 -21.70 -6.95 -16.61
C GLY A 103 -20.43 -6.29 -16.05
N LYS A 104 -20.57 -5.51 -14.98
CA LYS A 104 -19.42 -4.89 -14.30
C LYS A 104 -18.46 -5.95 -13.77
N ALA A 105 -17.17 -5.64 -13.85
CA ALA A 105 -16.14 -6.55 -13.37
C ALA A 105 -16.26 -6.78 -11.87
N GLN A 106 -16.02 -8.02 -11.45
CA GLN A 106 -16.12 -8.44 -10.07
C GLN A 106 -15.01 -9.42 -9.69
N ILE A 107 -14.67 -9.45 -8.41
CA ILE A 107 -13.94 -10.54 -7.80
C ILE A 107 -14.69 -11.01 -6.56
N PHE A 108 -14.71 -12.32 -6.34
CA PHE A 108 -15.42 -12.94 -5.25
C PHE A 108 -14.61 -14.12 -4.72
N ASP A 109 -14.63 -14.31 -3.40
CA ASP A 109 -14.38 -15.62 -2.82
C ASP A 109 -15.11 -15.76 -1.48
N ALA A 110 -15.24 -17.00 -1.01
CA ALA A 110 -15.82 -17.32 0.28
C ALA A 110 -14.98 -18.35 1.01
N TYR A 111 -14.72 -18.09 2.29
CA TYR A 111 -13.87 -18.94 3.11
C TYR A 111 -14.57 -19.35 4.38
N TYR A 112 -14.31 -20.59 4.82
CA TYR A 112 -14.64 -21.00 6.18
C TYR A 112 -13.81 -20.21 7.19
N THR A 113 -14.44 -19.77 8.28
CA THR A 113 -13.72 -19.01 9.34
C THR A 113 -12.74 -19.88 10.15
N SER A 114 -12.61 -21.16 9.81
CA SER A 114 -11.55 -22.04 10.29
C SER A 114 -10.22 -21.87 9.52
N ARG A 115 -10.26 -21.24 8.34
CA ARG A 115 -9.08 -20.99 7.48
C ARG A 115 -8.61 -19.54 7.52
N ILE A 116 -9.53 -18.61 7.74
CA ILE A 116 -9.29 -17.16 7.78
C ILE A 116 -10.13 -16.52 8.89
N THR A 117 -9.83 -15.29 9.29
CA THR A 117 -10.66 -14.58 10.25
C THR A 117 -12.06 -14.30 9.68
N GLY A 118 -13.06 -14.24 10.54
CA GLY A 118 -14.44 -13.90 10.15
C GLY A 118 -14.74 -12.40 10.24
N ASP A 119 -13.71 -11.56 10.14
CA ASP A 119 -13.79 -10.12 10.33
C ASP A 119 -13.19 -9.35 9.14
N VAL A 120 -13.13 -8.03 9.27
CA VAL A 120 -12.65 -7.13 8.22
C VAL A 120 -11.23 -7.42 7.73
N THR A 121 -10.35 -8.07 8.52
CA THR A 121 -9.00 -8.40 8.04
C THR A 121 -9.02 -9.48 6.97
N ALA A 122 -10.10 -10.27 6.87
CA ALA A 122 -10.27 -11.22 5.78
C ALA A 122 -10.27 -10.53 4.40
N LEU A 123 -10.78 -9.29 4.32
CA LEU A 123 -10.74 -8.51 3.09
C LEU A 123 -9.31 -8.18 2.66
N ARG A 124 -8.43 -7.83 3.60
CA ARG A 124 -7.00 -7.61 3.32
C ARG A 124 -6.38 -8.88 2.76
N ASP A 125 -6.54 -9.99 3.48
CA ASP A 125 -5.92 -11.26 3.12
C ASP A 125 -6.44 -11.77 1.76
N PHE A 126 -7.73 -11.55 1.45
CA PHE A 126 -8.31 -11.83 0.14
C PHE A 126 -7.68 -11.00 -0.97
N ILE A 127 -7.57 -9.68 -0.82
CA ILE A 127 -6.94 -8.83 -1.84
C ILE A 127 -5.47 -9.22 -2.04
N ASP A 128 -4.73 -9.45 -0.96
CA ASP A 128 -3.33 -9.89 -1.05
C ASP A 128 -3.21 -11.23 -1.78
N LEU A 129 -4.10 -12.19 -1.52
CA LEU A 129 -4.13 -13.47 -2.22
C LEU A 129 -4.44 -13.30 -3.71
N GLN A 130 -5.51 -12.57 -4.05
CA GLN A 130 -5.90 -12.34 -5.45
C GLN A 130 -4.80 -11.63 -6.23
N LEU A 131 -4.12 -10.67 -5.61
CA LEU A 131 -2.99 -9.96 -6.21
C LEU A 131 -1.72 -10.81 -6.28
N GLY A 132 -1.53 -11.76 -5.36
CA GLY A 132 -0.35 -12.62 -5.27
C GLY A 132 -0.35 -13.80 -6.26
N THR A 133 -1.50 -14.21 -6.81
CA THR A 133 -1.57 -15.36 -7.72
C THR A 133 -0.64 -15.24 -8.92
N ILE A 134 -0.46 -14.04 -9.46
CA ILE A 134 0.43 -13.78 -10.61
C ILE A 134 1.92 -14.02 -10.29
N ASP A 135 2.32 -14.05 -9.02
CA ASP A 135 3.73 -14.26 -8.67
C ASP A 135 4.15 -15.73 -8.82
N TYR A 136 3.18 -16.63 -8.87
CA TYR A 136 3.39 -18.08 -8.99
C TYR A 136 2.87 -18.62 -10.32
N GLN A 137 1.68 -18.21 -10.74
CA GLN A 137 1.04 -18.72 -11.95
C GLN A 137 1.29 -17.80 -13.14
N ALA A 138 1.84 -18.35 -14.21
CA ALA A 138 2.09 -17.61 -15.44
C ALA A 138 0.82 -17.58 -16.31
N LEU A 139 0.52 -16.42 -16.90
CA LEU A 139 -0.39 -16.32 -18.03
C LEU A 139 0.35 -16.85 -19.28
N PRO A 140 -0.11 -17.94 -19.91
CA PRO A 140 0.56 -18.52 -21.07
C PRO A 140 0.36 -17.64 -22.32
N GLY A 141 1.27 -17.77 -23.28
CA GLY A 141 1.17 -17.10 -24.58
C GLY A 141 1.51 -15.60 -24.57
N VAL A 142 2.06 -15.07 -23.48
CA VAL A 142 2.54 -13.68 -23.42
C VAL A 142 3.88 -13.56 -24.13
N ASN A 143 3.95 -12.80 -25.24
CA ASN A 143 5.20 -12.46 -25.91
C ASN A 143 5.55 -10.98 -25.71
N PRO A 144 6.82 -10.63 -25.39
CA PRO A 144 7.26 -9.25 -25.20
C PRO A 144 7.09 -8.33 -26.43
N THR A 145 6.95 -8.91 -27.62
CA THR A 145 6.78 -8.19 -28.88
C THR A 145 5.32 -7.93 -29.24
N ASP A 146 4.37 -8.53 -28.52
CA ASP A 146 2.96 -8.35 -28.80
C ASP A 146 2.50 -6.94 -28.39
N SER A 147 1.59 -6.35 -29.16
CA SER A 147 1.02 -5.04 -28.84
C SER A 147 -0.09 -5.09 -27.80
N THR A 148 -0.56 -6.30 -27.45
CA THR A 148 -1.65 -6.54 -26.50
C THR A 148 -1.40 -7.81 -25.71
N VAL A 149 -1.77 -7.81 -24.44
CA VAL A 149 -1.87 -9.03 -23.63
C VAL A 149 -3.33 -9.45 -23.56
N LYS A 150 -3.61 -10.71 -23.91
CA LYS A 150 -4.95 -11.28 -23.94
C LYS A 150 -5.16 -12.28 -22.83
N TYR A 151 -6.38 -12.31 -22.31
CA TYR A 151 -6.78 -13.32 -21.35
C TYR A 151 -7.08 -14.62 -22.09
N VAL A 152 -6.50 -15.72 -21.60
CA VAL A 152 -6.74 -17.07 -22.08
C VAL A 152 -7.44 -17.81 -20.94
N GLY A 153 -8.74 -18.07 -21.10
CA GLY A 153 -9.53 -18.84 -20.14
C GLY A 153 -9.06 -20.28 -20.04
N ASP A 154 -9.58 -21.04 -19.08
CA ASP A 154 -9.21 -22.43 -18.71
C ASP A 154 -8.21 -22.50 -17.53
N ALA A 155 -7.03 -23.12 -17.70
CA ALA A 155 -6.07 -23.40 -16.62
C ALA A 155 -5.48 -22.15 -15.92
N THR A 156 -5.97 -20.95 -16.24
CA THR A 156 -5.63 -19.68 -15.59
C THR A 156 -6.81 -18.93 -15.00
N ASP A 157 -7.96 -19.57 -14.77
CA ASP A 157 -9.12 -18.93 -14.13
C ASP A 157 -8.81 -18.34 -12.74
N SER A 158 -7.83 -18.89 -12.03
CA SER A 158 -7.28 -18.33 -10.79
C SER A 158 -6.53 -17.00 -10.97
N LEU A 159 -6.10 -16.64 -12.18
CA LEU A 159 -5.50 -15.34 -12.52
C LEU A 159 -6.55 -14.28 -12.87
N LEU A 160 -7.80 -14.67 -13.13
CA LEU A 160 -8.85 -13.71 -13.48
C LEU A 160 -9.04 -12.61 -12.42
N PRO A 161 -9.00 -12.90 -11.10
CA PRO A 161 -9.08 -11.85 -10.08
C PRO A 161 -7.93 -10.85 -10.13
N TYR A 162 -6.69 -11.34 -10.34
CA TYR A 162 -5.52 -10.47 -10.52
C TYR A 162 -5.74 -9.49 -11.68
N PHE A 163 -6.02 -10.02 -12.88
CA PHE A 163 -6.19 -9.19 -14.06
C PHE A 163 -7.41 -8.27 -13.99
N THR A 164 -8.47 -8.70 -13.28
CA THR A 164 -9.62 -7.86 -12.99
C THR A 164 -9.24 -6.62 -12.17
N LEU A 165 -8.38 -6.78 -11.16
CA LEU A 165 -7.91 -5.68 -10.31
C LEU A 165 -6.93 -4.74 -11.05
N VAL A 166 -6.08 -5.29 -11.92
CA VAL A 166 -5.05 -4.51 -12.62
C VAL A 166 -5.43 -4.05 -14.03
N GLN A 167 -6.67 -4.25 -14.48
CA GLN A 167 -7.07 -3.80 -15.82
C GLN A 167 -7.05 -2.26 -15.95
N PRO A 168 -6.42 -1.67 -16.98
CA PRO A 168 -6.36 -0.21 -17.15
C PRO A 168 -7.73 0.47 -17.24
N ALA A 169 -8.73 -0.22 -17.80
CA ALA A 169 -10.09 0.28 -17.93
C ALA A 169 -10.80 0.52 -16.58
N ALA A 170 -10.34 -0.11 -15.50
CA ALA A 170 -10.87 0.13 -14.16
C ALA A 170 -10.24 1.37 -13.54
N THR A 171 -11.07 2.33 -13.13
CA THR A 171 -10.64 3.55 -12.42
C THR A 171 -11.26 3.69 -11.04
N GLU A 172 -12.28 2.87 -10.74
CA GLU A 172 -12.98 2.87 -9.46
C GLU A 172 -13.29 1.44 -9.00
N ILE A 173 -13.23 1.23 -7.68
CA ILE A 173 -13.57 -0.03 -7.01
C ILE A 173 -14.37 0.24 -5.75
N GLY A 174 -15.25 -0.68 -5.40
CA GLY A 174 -15.83 -0.77 -4.07
C GLY A 174 -15.97 -2.23 -3.65
N CYS A 175 -15.71 -2.51 -2.38
CA CYS A 175 -15.73 -3.85 -1.83
C CYS A 175 -16.60 -3.96 -0.59
N ALA A 176 -17.10 -5.16 -0.35
CA ALA A 176 -17.83 -5.55 0.84
C ALA A 176 -17.31 -6.90 1.35
N TRP A 177 -17.57 -7.16 2.62
CA TRP A 177 -17.37 -8.46 3.24
C TRP A 177 -18.58 -8.79 4.10
N LYS A 178 -18.86 -10.07 4.36
CA LYS A 178 -19.98 -10.49 5.19
C LYS A 178 -19.67 -11.79 5.90
N ALA A 179 -19.65 -11.77 7.22
CA ALA A 179 -19.71 -13.01 7.99
C ALA A 179 -21.11 -13.64 7.87
N CYS A 180 -21.17 -14.94 7.57
CA CYS A 180 -22.42 -15.65 7.37
C CYS A 180 -22.29 -17.14 7.74
N THR A 181 -23.36 -17.92 7.58
CA THR A 181 -23.36 -19.35 7.93
C THR A 181 -24.15 -20.13 6.88
N ILE A 182 -23.56 -21.22 6.37
CA ILE A 182 -24.23 -22.18 5.48
C ILE A 182 -24.28 -23.54 6.15
N THR A 183 -25.46 -24.14 6.29
CA THR A 183 -25.64 -25.47 6.90
C THR A 183 -24.90 -25.66 8.26
N SER A 184 -24.90 -24.62 9.10
CA SER A 184 -24.18 -24.53 10.40
C SER A 184 -22.65 -24.32 10.34
N SER A 185 -22.07 -24.16 9.15
CA SER A 185 -20.65 -23.83 8.98
C SER A 185 -20.48 -22.31 8.84
N PRO A 186 -19.64 -21.65 9.68
CA PRO A 186 -19.38 -20.22 9.57
C PRO A 186 -18.46 -19.92 8.37
N LEU A 187 -18.86 -18.95 7.56
CA LEU A 187 -18.13 -18.45 6.40
C LEU A 187 -17.94 -16.93 6.48
N VAL A 188 -17.01 -16.43 5.67
CA VAL A 188 -16.89 -15.02 5.30
C VAL A 188 -16.92 -14.90 3.78
N ASP A 189 -17.87 -14.13 3.26
CA ASP A 189 -17.97 -13.77 1.85
C ASP A 189 -17.22 -12.45 1.60
N LEU A 190 -16.43 -12.39 0.53
CA LEU A 190 -15.56 -11.27 0.19
C LEU A 190 -15.81 -10.89 -1.28
N TYR A 191 -16.18 -9.65 -1.53
CA TYR A 191 -16.66 -9.26 -2.85
C TYR A 191 -16.25 -7.83 -3.21
N CYS A 192 -15.71 -7.64 -4.41
CA CYS A 192 -15.41 -6.32 -4.95
C CYS A 192 -16.03 -6.16 -6.34
N VAL A 193 -16.49 -4.94 -6.63
CA VAL A 193 -17.02 -4.54 -7.93
C VAL A 193 -16.21 -3.36 -8.46
N LEU A 194 -15.85 -3.41 -9.74
CA LEU A 194 -15.12 -2.35 -10.43
C LEU A 194 -16.01 -1.69 -11.49
N ASN A 195 -15.67 -0.47 -11.89
CA ASN A 195 -16.46 0.26 -12.90
C ASN A 195 -16.25 -0.22 -14.35
N SER A 196 -15.22 -1.02 -14.60
CA SER A 196 -14.91 -1.69 -15.87
C SER A 196 -15.83 -2.89 -16.16
N GLN A 197 -15.66 -3.50 -17.33
CA GLN A 197 -16.36 -4.72 -17.73
C GLN A 197 -15.61 -5.97 -17.28
N GLN A 198 -16.34 -7.06 -16.97
CA GLN A 198 -15.74 -8.34 -16.64
C GLN A 198 -14.91 -8.88 -17.82
N ILE A 199 -13.65 -9.23 -17.56
CA ILE A 199 -12.77 -9.87 -18.55
C ILE A 199 -13.28 -11.27 -18.86
N LYS A 200 -13.31 -11.62 -20.14
CA LYS A 200 -13.67 -12.95 -20.64
C LYS A 200 -12.52 -13.55 -21.42
N GLU A 201 -12.57 -14.86 -21.63
CA GLU A 201 -11.63 -15.54 -22.52
C GLU A 201 -11.57 -14.88 -23.90
N GLY A 202 -10.35 -14.62 -24.37
CA GLY A 202 -10.06 -13.96 -25.64
C GLY A 202 -10.02 -12.44 -25.57
N ASP A 203 -10.47 -11.82 -24.48
CA ASP A 203 -10.45 -10.37 -24.33
C ASP A 203 -9.01 -9.85 -24.19
N VAL A 204 -8.80 -8.62 -24.68
CA VAL A 204 -7.57 -7.87 -24.41
C VAL A 204 -7.63 -7.35 -22.97
N ILE A 205 -6.66 -7.77 -22.15
CA ILE A 205 -6.52 -7.29 -20.77
C ILE A 205 -5.99 -5.86 -20.78
N TYR A 206 -4.92 -5.63 -21.55
CA TYR A 206 -4.32 -4.31 -21.74
C TYR A 206 -3.51 -4.23 -23.04
N ASN A 207 -3.34 -3.01 -23.54
CA ASN A 207 -2.39 -2.70 -24.60
C ASN A 207 -0.99 -2.54 -24.01
N VAL A 208 0.02 -3.07 -24.68
CA VAL A 208 1.41 -2.95 -24.25
C VAL A 208 1.89 -1.53 -24.54
N ALA A 209 2.46 -0.89 -23.52
CA ALA A 209 3.10 0.41 -23.69
C ALA A 209 4.29 0.22 -24.64
N THR A 210 4.30 0.99 -25.74
CA THR A 210 5.55 1.15 -26.50
C THR A 210 6.58 1.75 -25.55
N ALA A 211 7.82 1.24 -25.61
CA ALA A 211 8.96 1.75 -24.84
C ALA A 211 9.16 3.24 -25.16
N THR A 212 8.38 4.05 -24.48
CA THR A 212 8.48 5.50 -24.45
C THR A 212 9.20 5.75 -23.15
N THR A 213 10.38 6.33 -23.28
CA THR A 213 11.04 7.02 -22.18
C THR A 213 9.99 7.71 -21.33
N PRO A 214 10.00 7.55 -19.99
CA PRO A 214 9.01 8.16 -19.11
C PRO A 214 8.79 9.61 -19.55
N PRO A 215 7.54 10.10 -19.66
CA PRO A 215 7.31 11.47 -20.08
C PRO A 215 8.14 12.37 -19.17
N VAL A 216 9.13 13.03 -19.75
CA VAL A 216 9.96 13.99 -19.05
C VAL A 216 9.00 15.11 -18.66
N SER A 217 8.53 15.12 -17.41
CA SER A 217 7.85 16.28 -16.85
C SER A 217 8.80 17.47 -17.05
N GLY A 218 8.32 18.58 -17.61
CA GLY A 218 9.15 19.77 -17.80
C GLY A 218 9.70 20.31 -16.48
N GLU A 219 9.09 19.90 -15.37
CA GLU A 219 9.47 20.22 -14.00
C GLU A 219 10.44 19.20 -13.37
N ALA A 220 10.62 18.02 -13.97
CA ALA A 220 11.53 16.99 -13.48
C ALA A 220 12.98 17.47 -13.60
N SER A 221 13.58 17.76 -12.45
CA SER A 221 14.95 18.21 -12.36
C SER A 221 15.62 17.56 -11.15
N PHE A 222 16.95 17.53 -11.17
CA PHE A 222 17.75 17.21 -10.01
C PHE A 222 18.14 18.51 -9.30
N PRO A 223 18.39 18.46 -7.98
CA PRO A 223 18.94 19.61 -7.27
C PRO A 223 20.29 20.01 -7.88
N SER A 224 20.58 21.30 -7.83
CA SER A 224 21.85 21.87 -8.31
C SER A 224 22.52 22.66 -7.19
N GLY A 225 23.85 22.63 -7.15
CA GLY A 225 24.64 23.26 -6.10
C GLY A 225 25.99 22.58 -5.90
N ALA A 226 26.72 22.96 -4.86
CA ALA A 226 27.99 22.33 -4.51
C ALA A 226 27.80 20.84 -4.22
N SER A 227 28.64 20.01 -4.83
CA SER A 227 28.65 18.55 -4.66
C SER A 227 30.07 18.03 -4.60
N THR A 228 30.68 18.12 -3.43
CA THR A 228 32.07 17.73 -3.18
C THR A 228 32.18 16.53 -2.24
N ARG A 229 31.10 16.15 -1.54
CA ARG A 229 31.10 15.01 -0.59
C ARG A 229 31.13 13.64 -1.26
N CYS A 230 30.62 13.52 -2.49
CA CYS A 230 30.58 12.29 -3.27
C CYS A 230 31.25 12.49 -4.63
N SER A 231 31.87 11.43 -5.16
CA SER A 231 32.68 11.47 -6.39
C SER A 231 32.24 10.49 -7.47
N HIS A 232 31.08 9.84 -7.33
CA HIS A 232 30.54 8.95 -8.37
C HIS A 232 29.98 9.76 -9.57
N ALA A 233 29.74 9.07 -10.69
CA ALA A 233 29.36 9.67 -11.97
C ALA A 233 28.14 10.60 -11.88
N LEU A 234 27.18 10.27 -11.01
CA LEU A 234 25.95 11.03 -10.80
C LEU A 234 25.99 12.00 -9.60
N ALA A 235 27.14 12.22 -8.95
CA ALA A 235 27.20 13.00 -7.70
C ALA A 235 26.66 14.43 -7.86
N SER A 236 26.82 15.03 -9.04
CA SER A 236 26.30 16.37 -9.37
C SER A 236 24.76 16.46 -9.43
N LYS A 237 24.05 15.32 -9.35
CA LYS A 237 22.58 15.24 -9.25
C LYS A 237 22.07 15.31 -7.80
N MET A 238 22.96 15.56 -6.85
CA MET A 238 22.68 15.80 -5.44
C MET A 238 23.61 16.90 -4.91
N THR A 239 23.28 17.52 -3.77
CA THR A 239 24.09 18.62 -3.20
C THR A 239 24.58 18.31 -1.80
N ASP A 240 25.71 18.87 -1.42
CA ASP A 240 26.28 18.72 -0.08
C ASP A 240 25.33 19.22 1.02
N ASN A 241 24.50 20.22 0.70
CA ASN A 241 23.46 20.72 1.60
C ASN A 241 22.39 19.65 1.85
N LEU A 242 21.84 19.06 0.79
CA LEU A 242 20.80 18.03 0.90
C LEU A 242 21.32 16.76 1.57
N ARG A 243 22.55 16.33 1.26
CA ARG A 243 23.21 15.20 1.95
C ARG A 243 23.25 15.43 3.47
N THR A 244 23.73 16.62 3.86
CA THR A 244 23.80 17.05 5.26
C THR A 244 22.42 17.12 5.90
N GLN A 245 21.44 17.63 5.16
CA GLN A 245 20.08 17.78 5.66
C GLN A 245 19.40 16.43 5.91
N TYR A 246 19.48 15.49 4.96
CA TYR A 246 18.95 14.15 5.16
C TYR A 246 19.61 13.45 6.35
N GLU A 247 20.93 13.51 6.45
CA GLU A 247 21.68 12.95 7.59
C GLU A 247 21.21 13.55 8.93
N ASN A 248 21.10 14.88 9.01
CA ASN A 248 20.68 15.59 10.21
C ASN A 248 19.22 15.32 10.59
N LEU A 249 18.30 15.33 9.63
CA LEU A 249 16.87 15.09 9.89
C LEU A 249 16.62 13.68 10.43
N HIS A 250 17.28 12.68 9.86
CA HIS A 250 17.18 11.31 10.35
C HIS A 250 17.80 11.18 11.74
N ASN A 251 19.05 11.64 11.93
CA ASN A 251 19.73 11.53 13.21
C ASN A 251 19.03 12.31 14.34
N PHE A 252 18.43 13.46 14.04
CA PHE A 252 17.62 14.21 15.00
C PHE A 252 16.43 13.37 15.50
N ARG A 253 15.63 12.80 14.58
CA ARG A 253 14.46 11.98 14.95
C ARG A 253 14.86 10.67 15.62
N ARG A 254 15.95 10.03 15.17
CA ARG A 254 16.53 8.85 15.84
C ARG A 254 17.00 9.18 17.26
N GLY A 255 17.56 10.37 17.50
CA GLY A 255 17.91 10.84 18.85
C GLY A 255 16.69 11.06 19.75
N LEU A 256 15.62 11.64 19.22
CA LEU A 256 14.33 11.75 19.95
C LEU A 256 13.75 10.37 20.27
N LEU A 257 13.80 9.42 19.33
CA LEU A 257 13.37 8.05 19.58
C LEU A 257 14.24 7.37 20.64
N ALA A 258 15.57 7.50 20.56
CA ALA A 258 16.50 6.92 21.51
C ALA A 258 16.22 7.36 22.96
N THR A 259 15.78 8.61 23.12
CA THR A 259 15.45 9.20 24.41
C THR A 259 13.98 9.06 24.83
N GLY A 260 13.16 8.37 24.02
CA GLY A 260 11.75 8.10 24.33
C GLY A 260 10.86 9.34 24.20
N GLN A 261 11.10 10.18 23.20
CA GLN A 261 10.39 11.44 22.96
C GLN A 261 9.50 11.42 21.70
N ILE A 262 9.32 10.26 21.07
CA ILE A 262 8.41 10.10 19.91
C ILE A 262 7.03 9.63 20.40
N PRO A 263 5.97 10.43 20.24
CA PRO A 263 4.63 10.04 20.65
C PRO A 263 3.99 9.04 19.68
N ARG A 264 3.18 8.14 20.23
CA ARG A 264 2.27 7.24 19.50
C ARG A 264 0.90 7.91 19.32
N LYS A 265 -0.03 7.21 18.65
CA LYS A 265 -1.42 7.67 18.49
C LYS A 265 -2.13 7.93 19.82
N ASP A 266 -1.89 7.09 20.83
CA ASP A 266 -2.51 7.22 22.16
C ASP A 266 -1.89 8.32 23.05
N GLY A 267 -0.95 9.10 22.51
CA GLY A 267 -0.26 10.17 23.25
C GLY A 267 0.84 9.69 24.19
N LYS A 268 1.02 8.36 24.37
CA LYS A 268 2.18 7.83 25.10
C LYS A 268 3.42 7.85 24.22
N TYR A 269 4.59 7.94 24.83
CA TYR A 269 5.85 7.89 24.12
C TYR A 269 6.31 6.47 23.84
N LEU A 270 7.04 6.30 22.74
CA LEU A 270 7.75 5.05 22.44
C LEU A 270 8.84 4.76 23.49
N PRO A 271 9.16 3.47 23.73
CA PRO A 271 10.23 3.09 24.63
C PRO A 271 11.58 3.64 24.14
N LYS A 272 12.46 3.93 25.11
CA LYS A 272 13.85 4.33 24.84
C LYS A 272 14.59 3.21 24.12
N SER A 273 15.49 3.58 23.20
CA SER A 273 16.37 2.62 22.55
C SER A 273 17.67 2.48 23.34
N SER A 274 18.12 1.24 23.56
CA SER A 274 19.40 0.94 24.22
C SER A 274 20.61 1.04 23.30
N ASN A 275 20.41 0.98 21.97
CA ASN A 275 21.49 0.85 20.99
C ASN A 275 21.22 1.59 19.66
N MET A 276 20.51 2.72 19.70
CA MET A 276 20.20 3.52 18.51
C MET A 276 21.49 4.01 17.83
N ARG A 277 21.83 3.43 16.68
CA ARG A 277 22.99 3.87 15.90
C ARG A 277 22.72 5.19 15.19
N ARG A 278 23.72 6.08 15.21
CA ARG A 278 23.76 7.25 14.33
C ARG A 278 23.99 6.75 12.90
N ILE A 279 23.26 7.31 11.94
CA ILE A 279 23.47 7.02 10.52
C ILE A 279 24.47 8.01 9.93
N GLU A 280 25.27 7.52 8.98
CA GLU A 280 26.21 8.32 8.21
C GLU A 280 25.81 8.26 6.73
N TYR A 281 26.12 9.33 6.00
CA TYR A 281 25.82 9.41 4.58
C TYR A 281 26.77 8.52 3.78
N ASN A 282 26.24 7.66 2.91
CA ASN A 282 27.03 6.75 2.09
C ASN A 282 26.82 7.06 0.60
N CYS A 283 27.90 7.37 -0.12
CA CYS A 283 27.85 7.79 -1.52
C CYS A 283 27.52 6.63 -2.49
N ASP A 284 27.79 5.39 -2.14
CA ASP A 284 27.43 4.24 -2.99
C ASP A 284 25.91 3.98 -2.93
N LEU A 285 25.30 4.17 -1.75
CA LEU A 285 23.84 4.14 -1.61
C LEU A 285 23.15 5.33 -2.29
N GLU A 286 23.79 6.51 -2.31
CA GLU A 286 23.30 7.66 -3.08
C GLU A 286 23.22 7.35 -4.56
N LEU A 287 24.24 6.70 -5.14
CA LEU A 287 24.27 6.38 -6.57
C LEU A 287 23.03 5.59 -6.99
N GLY A 288 22.73 4.48 -6.30
CA GLY A 288 21.54 3.68 -6.61
C GLY A 288 20.22 4.44 -6.40
N ALA A 289 20.15 5.30 -5.39
CA ALA A 289 18.98 6.15 -5.16
C ALA A 289 18.76 7.18 -6.28
N ILE A 290 19.83 7.78 -6.81
CA ILE A 290 19.77 8.73 -7.94
C ILE A 290 19.39 8.01 -9.22
N GLU A 291 19.97 6.84 -9.48
CA GLU A 291 19.64 6.02 -10.66
C GLU A 291 18.17 5.61 -10.67
N TYR A 292 17.62 5.25 -9.51
CA TYR A 292 16.21 4.94 -9.38
C TYR A 292 15.33 6.19 -9.52
N ALA A 293 15.62 7.26 -8.79
CA ALA A 293 14.84 8.51 -8.84
C ALA A 293 14.85 9.15 -10.24
N GLY A 294 15.95 9.00 -10.99
CA GLY A 294 16.08 9.51 -12.36
C GLY A 294 15.13 8.86 -13.37
N GLN A 295 14.55 7.71 -13.03
CA GLN A 295 13.52 7.05 -13.85
C GLN A 295 12.12 7.65 -13.63
N CYS A 296 11.99 8.66 -12.76
CA CYS A 296 10.73 9.24 -12.33
C CYS A 296 9.70 8.19 -11.87
N PRO A 297 10.08 7.27 -10.95
CA PRO A 297 9.19 6.21 -10.50
C PRO A 297 7.99 6.78 -9.72
N THR A 298 6.89 6.02 -9.67
CA THR A 298 5.73 6.31 -8.82
C THR A 298 5.66 5.39 -7.60
N THR A 299 6.52 4.37 -7.53
CA THR A 299 6.55 3.34 -6.49
C THR A 299 7.97 3.10 -5.98
N HIS A 300 8.11 2.12 -5.08
CA HIS A 300 9.38 1.62 -4.58
C HIS A 300 10.12 0.79 -5.63
N SER A 301 11.46 0.76 -5.55
CA SER A 301 12.27 -0.16 -6.36
C SER A 301 12.08 -1.59 -5.88
N GLU A 302 12.19 -2.53 -6.82
CA GLU A 302 12.12 -3.97 -6.53
C GLU A 302 13.24 -4.38 -5.57
N LEU A 303 12.92 -5.23 -4.59
CA LEU A 303 13.92 -5.70 -3.61
C LEU A 303 15.12 -6.38 -4.27
N SER A 304 14.91 -7.06 -5.41
CA SER A 304 15.98 -7.69 -6.20
C SER A 304 16.97 -6.69 -6.80
N SER A 305 16.56 -5.45 -7.04
CA SER A 305 17.43 -4.37 -7.53
C SER A 305 18.30 -3.76 -6.43
N ARG A 306 17.98 -4.04 -5.16
CA ARG A 306 18.66 -3.51 -3.97
C ARG A 306 18.80 -4.57 -2.87
N PRO A 307 19.47 -5.70 -3.15
CA PRO A 307 19.55 -6.81 -2.21
C PRO A 307 20.20 -6.35 -0.90
N ASN A 308 19.57 -6.67 0.23
CA ASN A 308 19.99 -6.29 1.59
C ASN A 308 19.86 -4.79 1.93
N PHE A 309 19.29 -3.96 1.05
CA PHE A 309 19.08 -2.54 1.31
C PHE A 309 17.59 -2.20 1.40
N GLY A 310 17.24 -1.51 2.48
CA GLY A 310 15.92 -0.92 2.66
C GLY A 310 15.74 0.32 1.78
N GLU A 311 14.48 0.70 1.54
CA GLU A 311 14.17 1.89 0.78
C GLU A 311 12.96 2.60 1.40
N ASN A 312 13.09 3.92 1.50
CA ASN A 312 11.96 4.80 1.75
C ASN A 312 11.73 5.67 0.53
N PHE A 313 10.50 5.65 0.01
CA PHE A 313 10.13 6.31 -1.22
C PHE A 313 9.01 7.32 -0.96
N LYS A 314 9.06 8.47 -1.65
CA LYS A 314 7.97 9.46 -1.61
C LYS A 314 8.01 10.36 -2.84
N THR A 315 6.85 10.55 -3.44
CA THR A 315 6.64 11.54 -4.50
C THR A 315 5.75 12.69 -4.01
N PHE A 316 5.97 13.86 -4.58
CA PHE A 316 5.15 15.04 -4.37
C PHE A 316 4.94 15.73 -5.73
N PRO A 317 3.83 16.46 -5.91
CA PRO A 317 3.71 17.36 -7.06
C PRO A 317 4.88 18.35 -7.07
N ALA A 318 5.55 18.54 -8.21
CA ALA A 318 6.72 19.41 -8.32
C ALA A 318 6.43 20.86 -7.88
N THR A 319 5.21 21.34 -8.14
CA THR A 319 4.74 22.68 -7.78
C THR A 319 4.49 22.87 -6.28
N ARG A 320 4.56 21.81 -5.48
CA ARG A 320 4.26 21.87 -4.04
C ARG A 320 5.35 22.55 -3.22
N PHE A 321 6.60 22.51 -3.68
CA PHE A 321 7.76 23.02 -2.94
C PHE A 321 8.58 23.95 -3.82
N ALA A 322 9.10 25.02 -3.23
CA ALA A 322 9.97 25.94 -3.95
C ALA A 322 11.40 25.39 -4.06
N THR A 323 11.79 24.47 -3.16
CA THR A 323 13.16 23.93 -3.07
C THR A 323 13.16 22.43 -2.76
N PHE A 324 14.25 21.75 -3.14
CA PHE A 324 14.45 20.34 -2.80
C PHE A 324 14.61 20.14 -1.29
N GLU A 325 15.10 21.14 -0.57
CA GLU A 325 15.28 21.12 0.89
C GLU A 325 13.93 21.04 1.62
N GLU A 326 12.92 21.76 1.12
CA GLU A 326 11.55 21.65 1.64
C GLU A 326 10.96 20.27 1.38
N ALA A 327 11.15 19.74 0.15
CA ALA A 327 10.72 18.41 -0.21
C ALA A 327 11.39 17.33 0.66
N ALA A 328 12.70 17.45 0.94
CA ALA A 328 13.45 16.55 1.81
C ALA A 328 12.97 16.58 3.27
N LYS A 329 12.70 17.77 3.82
CA LYS A 329 12.08 17.90 5.16
C LYS A 329 10.72 17.22 5.20
N LYS A 330 9.92 17.39 4.13
CA LYS A 330 8.60 16.77 4.05
C LYS A 330 8.69 15.25 3.90
N SER A 331 9.56 14.72 3.03
CA SER A 331 9.73 13.27 2.84
C SER A 331 10.07 12.58 4.15
N VAL A 332 11.07 13.07 4.89
CA VAL A 332 11.42 12.53 6.22
C VAL A 332 10.24 12.64 7.19
N THR A 333 9.50 13.75 7.17
CA THR A 333 8.31 13.89 8.02
C THR A 333 7.23 12.86 7.67
N GLU A 334 7.01 12.58 6.40
CA GLU A 334 6.04 11.59 5.93
C GLU A 334 6.46 10.17 6.31
N TRP A 335 7.76 9.82 6.21
CA TRP A 335 8.24 8.49 6.62
C TRP A 335 8.15 8.25 8.12
N TRP A 336 8.23 9.30 8.94
CA TRP A 336 8.02 9.18 10.39
C TRP A 336 6.57 9.29 10.81
N LYS A 337 5.67 9.78 9.95
CA LYS A 337 4.26 10.02 10.30
C LYS A 337 3.48 8.78 10.74
N PRO A 338 3.65 7.58 10.14
CA PRO A 338 2.80 6.43 10.43
C PRO A 338 2.70 6.07 11.91
N ILE A 339 3.75 6.30 12.70
CA ILE A 339 3.75 6.02 14.15
C ILE A 339 2.68 6.80 14.93
N ARG A 340 2.21 7.93 14.38
CA ARG A 340 1.16 8.76 14.99
C ARG A 340 -0.24 8.21 14.72
N ASP A 341 -0.36 7.30 13.77
CA ASP A 341 -1.65 6.79 13.28
C ASP A 341 -1.90 5.33 13.72
N VAL A 342 -0.90 4.69 14.35
CA VAL A 342 -0.94 3.28 14.78
C VAL A 342 -0.40 3.08 16.20
N ASN A 343 -0.81 2.01 16.86
CA ASN A 343 -0.38 1.62 18.22
C ASN A 343 0.41 0.29 18.22
N TYR A 344 1.20 0.00 17.18
CA TYR A 344 1.89 -1.30 17.02
C TYR A 344 2.94 -1.62 18.10
N PHE A 345 3.51 -0.61 18.77
CA PHE A 345 4.63 -0.81 19.71
C PHE A 345 4.21 -0.40 21.12
N GLU A 346 3.78 -1.36 21.93
CA GLU A 346 3.47 -1.15 23.35
C GLU A 346 4.72 -1.19 24.22
N ASN A 347 5.26 -2.38 24.49
CA ASN A 347 6.38 -2.54 25.42
C ASN A 347 7.73 -2.71 24.71
N ASN A 348 7.73 -3.22 23.47
CA ASN A 348 8.93 -3.44 22.66
C ASN A 348 8.69 -2.97 21.22
N ALA A 349 9.62 -2.19 20.69
CA ALA A 349 9.56 -1.70 19.31
C ALA A 349 10.39 -2.62 18.39
N VAL A 350 9.79 -3.76 18.02
CA VAL A 350 10.44 -4.79 17.20
C VAL A 350 9.74 -4.87 15.85
N PHE A 351 10.50 -4.76 14.78
CA PHE A 351 10.00 -5.02 13.43
C PHE A 351 9.68 -6.51 13.28
N ARG A 352 8.60 -6.81 12.58
CA ARG A 352 8.05 -8.17 12.47
C ARG A 352 7.62 -8.37 11.03
N PRO A 353 7.55 -9.62 10.52
CA PRO A 353 7.20 -9.88 9.12
C PRO A 353 5.89 -9.23 8.67
N PHE A 354 4.87 -9.12 9.54
CA PHE A 354 3.61 -8.45 9.21
C PHE A 354 3.67 -6.91 9.15
N HIS A 355 4.80 -6.30 9.53
CA HIS A 355 5.05 -4.88 9.33
C HIS A 355 5.65 -4.59 7.95
N ASP A 356 6.12 -5.61 7.24
CA ASP A 356 6.58 -5.48 5.86
C ASP A 356 5.38 -5.17 4.94
N GLY A 357 5.54 -4.20 4.04
CA GLY A 357 4.45 -3.71 3.19
C GLY A 357 3.36 -2.87 3.88
N ALA A 358 3.23 -2.93 5.22
CA ALA A 358 2.25 -2.15 6.00
C ALA A 358 2.62 -0.65 6.07
N PRO A 359 1.68 0.27 6.36
CA PRO A 359 1.96 1.72 6.45
C PRO A 359 3.11 2.09 7.41
N ILE A 360 3.35 1.26 8.44
CA ILE A 360 4.41 1.47 9.44
C ILE A 360 5.84 1.18 8.92
N SER A 361 5.97 0.44 7.81
CA SER A 361 7.26 0.03 7.22
C SER A 361 8.23 1.19 7.01
N SER A 362 7.71 2.34 6.55
CA SER A 362 8.55 3.52 6.33
C SER A 362 9.14 4.08 7.64
N PHE A 363 8.37 4.04 8.73
CA PHE A 363 8.82 4.44 10.07
C PHE A 363 9.83 3.43 10.65
N THR A 364 9.58 2.13 10.52
CA THR A 364 10.48 1.10 11.07
C THR A 364 11.85 1.16 10.38
N GLN A 365 11.87 1.42 9.07
CA GLN A 365 13.11 1.62 8.32
C GLN A 365 13.90 2.86 8.78
N VAL A 366 13.27 4.04 8.90
CA VAL A 366 13.98 5.26 9.36
C VAL A 366 14.40 5.21 10.83
N SER A 367 13.65 4.47 11.65
CA SER A 367 13.96 4.25 13.07
C SER A 367 15.01 3.15 13.27
N GLY A 368 15.36 2.37 12.24
CA GLY A 368 16.33 1.27 12.33
C GLY A 368 15.84 0.16 13.25
N MET A 369 14.52 -0.02 13.35
CA MET A 369 13.90 -1.18 13.95
C MET A 369 13.94 -2.28 12.89
N ASN A 370 14.90 -3.20 13.01
CA ASN A 370 14.99 -4.40 12.21
C ASN A 370 14.68 -5.62 13.07
#